data_AF-A0A3D0X924-F1
#
_entry.id   AF-A0A3D0X924-F1
#
_cell.length_a   1.000
_cell.length_b   1.000
_cell.length_c   1.000
_cell.angle_alpha   90.00
_cell.angle_beta   90.00
_cell.angle_gamma   90.00
#
_symmetry.space_group_name_H-M   'P 1'
#
loop_
_entity.id
_entity.type
_entity.pdbx_description
1 polymer ?
#
loop_
_entity_poly.entity_id
_entity_poly.type
_entity_poly.pdbx_seq_one_letter_code
_entity_poly.pdbx_strand_id
1 'polypeptide(L)'
;MDIILAERRIKELTEQLEYHNNLYYNKDDPEISDYEYDKMLRELEELEKQYPQFKSPLSPTSRVGGMAGEKFSPVVHTVPLESLHDSFSHAEMRDFDRRVREVVPDVTYIVEPKFDGLSVACEYQNGVFVRGSTRGDGITGEDVTDNLM
;
A
#
# COMPACT_ATOMS: atom_id res chain seq x y z
N MET A 1 3.72 29.30 -22.46
CA MET A 1 2.42 28.97 -23.05
C MET A 1 1.46 30.13 -22.81
N ASP A 2 0.41 30.30 -23.60
CA ASP A 2 -0.67 31.26 -23.22
C ASP A 2 -1.39 30.73 -21.97
N ILE A 3 -1.81 31.61 -21.07
CA ILE A 3 -2.42 31.27 -19.78
C ILE A 3 -3.74 30.50 -19.96
N ILE A 4 -4.51 30.82 -21.00
CA ILE A 4 -5.76 30.12 -21.35
C ILE A 4 -5.47 28.71 -21.88
N LEU A 5 -4.40 28.57 -22.68
CA LEU A 5 -3.96 27.26 -23.17
C LEU A 5 -3.42 26.39 -22.03
N ALA A 6 -2.74 27.00 -21.05
CA ALA A 6 -2.28 26.31 -19.84
C ALA A 6 -3.42 25.77 -18.99
N GLU A 7 -4.43 26.59 -18.69
CA GLU A 7 -5.61 26.15 -17.94
C GLU A 7 -6.31 24.97 -18.61
N ARG A 8 -6.53 25.07 -19.93
CA ARG A 8 -7.16 24.00 -20.70
C ARG A 8 -6.32 22.71 -20.68
N ARG A 9 -5.01 22.81 -20.87
CA ARG A 9 -4.13 21.64 -20.88
C ARG A 9 -4.03 20.97 -19.51
N ILE A 10 -3.97 21.76 -18.44
CA ILE A 10 -4.00 21.26 -17.05
C ILE A 10 -5.29 20.47 -16.80
N LYS A 11 -6.44 21.01 -17.24
CA LYS A 11 -7.73 20.33 -17.10
C LYS A 11 -7.78 19.02 -17.89
N GLU A 12 -7.36 19.04 -19.16
CA GLU A 12 -7.32 17.85 -20.01
C GLU A 12 -6.43 16.75 -19.41
N LEU A 13 -5.21 17.10 -18.97
CA LEU A 13 -4.29 16.14 -18.33
C LEU A 13 -4.86 15.58 -17.03
N THR A 14 -5.51 16.41 -16.21
CA THR A 14 -6.16 15.98 -14.97
C THR A 14 -7.25 14.95 -15.26
N GLU A 15 -8.13 15.21 -16.22
CA GLU A 15 -9.22 14.30 -16.59
C GLU A 15 -8.69 12.96 -17.13
N GLN A 16 -7.64 13.00 -17.96
CA GLN A 16 -7.03 11.78 -18.51
C GLN A 16 -6.33 10.95 -17.44
N LEU A 17 -5.57 11.58 -16.53
CA LEU A 17 -4.89 10.88 -15.45
C LEU A 17 -5.88 10.22 -14.48
N GLU A 18 -6.98 10.89 -14.14
CA GLU A 18 -8.04 10.30 -13.30
C GLU A 18 -8.75 9.13 -14.00
N TYR A 19 -8.99 9.23 -15.30
CA TYR A 19 -9.56 8.13 -16.09
C TYR A 19 -8.65 6.89 -16.06
N HIS A 20 -7.34 7.07 -16.30
CA HIS A 20 -6.39 5.97 -16.29
C HIS A 20 -6.14 5.41 -14.88
N ASN A 21 -6.16 6.25 -13.84
CA ASN A 21 -6.13 5.78 -12.45
C ASN A 21 -7.32 4.87 -12.13
N ASN A 22 -8.52 5.24 -12.56
CA ASN A 22 -9.70 4.40 -12.36
C ASN A 22 -9.60 3.06 -13.11
N LEU A 23 -9.05 3.06 -14.33
CA LEU A 23 -8.81 1.82 -15.08
C LEU A 23 -7.80 0.91 -14.38
N TYR A 24 -6.70 1.49 -13.90
CA TYR A 24 -5.62 0.76 -13.24
C TYR A 24 -6.07 0.21 -11.87
N TYR A 25 -6.63 1.04 -11.00
CA TYR A 25 -6.93 0.64 -9.62
C TYR A 25 -8.27 -0.06 -9.43
N ASN A 26 -9.32 0.29 -10.20
CA ASN A 26 -10.67 -0.22 -9.96
C ASN A 26 -11.14 -1.26 -10.99
N LYS A 27 -10.59 -1.24 -12.20
CA LYS A 27 -11.03 -2.10 -13.30
C LYS A 27 -10.04 -3.18 -13.70
N ASP A 28 -8.78 -3.08 -13.24
CA ASP A 28 -7.68 -3.98 -13.60
C ASP A 28 -7.52 -4.13 -15.13
N ASP A 29 -7.75 -3.03 -15.86
CA ASP A 29 -7.75 -2.97 -17.33
C ASP A 29 -7.00 -1.72 -17.83
N PRO A 30 -5.66 -1.64 -17.62
CA PRO A 30 -4.88 -0.48 -18.01
C PRO A 30 -4.76 -0.36 -19.53
N GLU A 31 -5.19 0.79 -20.07
CA GLU A 31 -5.14 1.09 -21.50
C GLU A 31 -3.81 1.69 -21.98
N ILE A 32 -3.01 2.23 -21.05
CA ILE A 32 -1.73 2.89 -21.34
C ILE A 32 -0.61 2.28 -20.52
N SER A 33 0.62 2.39 -21.01
CA SER A 33 1.80 1.95 -20.26
C SER A 33 2.17 2.89 -19.12
N ASP A 34 2.87 2.38 -18.11
CA ASP A 34 3.41 3.19 -17.00
C ASP A 34 4.24 4.39 -17.52
N TYR A 35 5.00 4.18 -18.60
CA TYR A 35 5.79 5.24 -19.24
C TYR A 35 4.93 6.38 -19.79
N GLU A 36 3.79 6.05 -20.40
CA GLU A 36 2.86 7.06 -20.94
C GLU A 36 2.16 7.82 -19.82
N TYR A 37 1.77 7.11 -18.76
CA TYR A 37 1.20 7.70 -17.55
C TYR A 37 2.19 8.67 -16.88
N ASP A 38 3.42 8.23 -16.62
CA ASP A 38 4.48 9.04 -16.00
C ASP A 38 4.79 10.29 -16.82
N LYS A 39 4.80 10.16 -18.14
CA LYS A 39 5.01 11.30 -19.05
C LYS A 39 3.90 12.35 -18.92
N MET A 40 2.64 11.91 -18.83
CA MET A 40 1.50 12.81 -18.64
C MET A 40 1.51 13.46 -17.26
N LEU A 41 1.82 12.69 -16.20
CA LEU A 41 1.93 13.19 -14.84
C LEU A 41 3.01 14.27 -14.73
N ARG A 42 4.19 14.02 -15.32
CA ARG A 42 5.29 14.98 -15.34
C ARG A 42 4.97 16.25 -16.12
N GLU A 43 4.20 16.14 -17.21
CA GLU A 43 3.73 17.31 -17.96
C GLU A 43 2.78 18.17 -17.09
N LEU A 44 1.86 17.53 -16.36
CA LEU A 44 0.94 18.22 -15.45
C LEU A 44 1.70 18.90 -14.30
N GLU A 45 2.69 18.23 -13.71
CA GLU A 45 3.55 18.81 -12.65
C GLU A 45 4.27 20.08 -13.11
N GLU A 46 4.85 20.06 -14.30
CA GLU A 46 5.57 21.22 -14.85
C GLU A 46 4.62 22.38 -15.16
N LEU A 47 3.42 22.08 -15.69
CA LEU A 47 2.40 23.10 -15.95
C LEU A 47 1.86 23.73 -14.67
N GLU A 48 1.58 22.94 -13.63
CA GLU A 48 1.13 23.46 -12.34
C GLU A 48 2.21 24.27 -11.62
N LYS A 49 3.48 23.91 -11.80
CA LYS A 49 4.61 24.68 -11.28
C LYS A 49 4.74 26.04 -11.97
N GLN A 50 4.50 26.09 -13.28
CA GLN A 50 4.52 27.33 -14.07
C GLN A 50 3.27 28.20 -13.84
N TYR A 51 2.12 27.59 -13.56
CA TYR A 51 0.84 28.27 -13.36
C TYR A 51 0.14 27.82 -12.06
N PRO A 52 0.68 28.20 -10.87
CA PRO A 52 0.18 27.73 -9.59
C PRO A 52 -1.30 28.04 -9.31
N GLN A 53 -1.84 29.11 -9.92
CA GLN A 53 -3.24 29.51 -9.78
C GLN A 53 -4.24 28.48 -10.32
N PHE A 54 -3.81 27.55 -11.17
CA PHE A 54 -4.65 26.49 -11.73
C PHE A 54 -4.46 25.14 -11.03
N LYS A 55 -3.54 25.04 -10.06
CA LYS A 55 -3.31 23.81 -9.31
C LYS A 55 -4.49 23.55 -8.37
N SER A 56 -5.17 22.42 -8.59
CA SER A 56 -6.21 21.93 -7.68
C SER A 56 -5.57 21.15 -6.51
N PRO A 57 -6.06 21.30 -5.27
CA PRO A 57 -5.69 20.42 -4.17
C PRO A 57 -5.99 18.94 -4.43
N LEU A 58 -6.95 18.65 -5.32
CA LEU A 58 -7.33 17.29 -5.72
C LEU A 58 -6.57 16.78 -6.94
N SER A 59 -5.63 17.55 -7.48
CA SER A 59 -4.88 17.20 -8.68
C SER A 59 -4.12 15.86 -8.50
N PRO A 60 -4.04 15.01 -9.54
CA PRO A 60 -3.22 13.80 -9.54
C PRO A 60 -1.76 14.04 -9.13
N THR A 61 -1.18 15.20 -9.42
CA THR A 61 0.18 15.60 -9.01
C THR A 61 0.33 15.89 -7.52
N SER A 62 -0.79 16.14 -6.83
CA SER A 62 -0.83 16.31 -5.38
C SER A 62 -0.98 14.97 -4.68
N ARG A 63 -1.31 13.91 -5.44
CA ARG A 63 -1.33 12.51 -5.00
C ARG A 63 0.02 11.85 -5.32
N VAL A 64 1.11 12.36 -4.77
CA VAL A 64 2.41 11.67 -4.84
C VAL A 64 2.39 10.53 -3.83
N GLY A 65 1.88 9.35 -4.20
CA GLY A 65 1.91 8.16 -3.34
C GLY A 65 1.34 8.40 -1.94
N GLY A 66 0.03 8.63 -1.86
CA GLY A 66 -0.64 9.05 -0.64
C GLY A 66 -0.25 10.49 -0.25
N MET A 67 -1.08 11.16 0.55
CA MET A 67 -0.55 12.29 1.30
C MET A 67 0.72 11.79 2.01
N ALA A 68 1.79 12.56 2.03
CA ALA A 68 2.74 12.45 3.13
C ALA A 68 1.94 12.84 4.38
N GLY A 69 1.15 11.88 4.87
CA GLY A 69 0.39 11.98 6.08
C GLY A 69 1.37 12.36 7.16
N GLU A 70 0.86 13.08 8.14
CA GLU A 70 1.57 13.36 9.38
C GLU A 70 2.44 12.17 9.78
N LYS A 71 3.71 12.43 10.15
CA LYS A 71 4.70 11.41 10.56
C LYS A 71 3.99 10.20 11.14
N PHE A 72 4.13 9.04 10.50
CA PHE A 72 3.44 7.83 10.92
C PHE A 72 3.52 7.68 12.43
N SER A 73 2.36 7.70 13.08
CA SER A 73 2.30 7.68 14.54
C SER A 73 2.62 6.27 15.02
N PRO A 74 3.39 6.11 16.11
CA PRO A 74 3.68 4.78 16.64
C PRO A 74 2.40 4.13 17.16
N VAL A 75 2.18 2.87 16.78
CA VAL A 75 1.07 2.04 17.24
C VAL A 75 1.63 0.87 18.03
N VAL A 76 1.29 0.80 19.32
CA VAL A 76 1.64 -0.36 20.16
C VAL A 76 0.62 -1.47 19.90
N HIS A 77 1.12 -2.63 19.49
CA HIS A 77 0.30 -3.81 19.20
C HIS A 77 -0.23 -4.40 20.52
N THR A 78 -1.54 -4.63 20.58
CA THR A 78 -2.16 -5.27 21.76
C THR A 78 -1.67 -6.71 21.93
N VAL A 79 -1.40 -7.39 20.81
CA VAL A 79 -0.80 -8.72 20.76
C VAL A 79 0.47 -8.62 19.92
N PRO A 80 1.64 -9.04 20.42
CA PRO A 80 2.88 -9.00 19.65
C PRO A 80 2.78 -9.79 18.34
N LEU A 81 3.31 -9.22 17.25
CA LEU A 81 3.43 -9.88 15.95
C LEU A 81 4.73 -10.69 15.92
N GLU A 82 4.62 -11.96 16.30
CA GLU A 82 5.76 -12.88 16.38
C GLU A 82 6.35 -13.23 15.01
N SER A 83 7.64 -13.55 15.01
CA SER A 83 8.31 -14.17 13.87
C SER A 83 8.23 -15.69 13.97
N LEU A 84 8.19 -16.35 12.82
CA LEU A 84 8.29 -17.82 12.75
C LEU A 84 9.76 -18.26 12.69
N HIS A 85 10.02 -19.48 13.16
CA HIS A 85 11.31 -20.13 12.94
C HIS A 85 11.39 -20.65 11.51
N ASP A 86 12.53 -20.43 10.86
CA ASP A 86 12.80 -20.94 9.53
C ASP A 86 13.24 -22.41 9.56
N SER A 87 13.01 -23.10 8.45
CA SER A 87 13.51 -24.46 8.19
C SER A 87 14.00 -24.52 6.77
N PHE A 88 15.26 -24.89 6.57
CA PHE A 88 15.93 -24.94 5.27
C PHE A 88 16.18 -26.37 4.77
N SER A 89 15.81 -27.38 5.57
CA SER A 89 15.92 -28.78 5.18
C SER A 89 14.74 -29.64 5.60
N HIS A 90 14.55 -30.77 4.91
CA HIS A 90 13.57 -31.77 5.31
C HIS A 90 13.86 -32.37 6.70
N ALA A 91 15.13 -32.41 7.12
CA ALA A 91 15.51 -32.93 8.43
C ALA A 91 15.04 -32.00 9.55
N GLU A 92 15.27 -30.69 9.40
CA GLU A 92 14.77 -29.66 10.33
C GLU A 92 13.25 -29.68 10.43
N MET A 93 12.55 -29.81 9.30
CA MET A 93 11.09 -29.92 9.27
C MET A 93 10.57 -31.19 9.99
N ARG A 94 11.24 -32.34 9.81
CA ARG A 94 10.88 -33.58 10.54
C ARG A 94 11.17 -33.47 12.03
N ASP A 95 12.22 -32.76 12.42
CA ASP A 95 12.51 -32.54 13.84
C ASP A 95 11.49 -31.60 14.49
N PHE A 96 11.01 -30.58 13.76
CA PHE A 96 9.86 -29.78 14.18
C PHE A 96 8.62 -30.65 14.39
N ASP A 97 8.24 -31.49 13.42
CA ASP A 97 7.09 -32.40 13.54
C ASP A 97 7.22 -33.36 14.72
N ARG A 98 8.42 -33.91 14.96
CA ARG A 98 8.71 -34.78 16.11
C ARG A 98 8.37 -34.07 17.43
N ARG A 99 8.88 -32.84 17.63
CA ARG A 99 8.63 -32.06 18.87
C ARG A 99 7.15 -31.73 19.05
N VAL A 100 6.44 -31.44 17.96
CA VAL A 100 4.99 -31.18 18.02
C VAL A 100 4.24 -32.45 18.45
N ARG A 101 4.55 -33.60 17.86
CA ARG A 101 3.89 -34.88 18.18
C ARG A 101 4.16 -35.41 19.58
N GLU A 102 5.27 -35.01 20.19
CA GLU A 102 5.55 -35.29 21.62
C GLU A 102 4.52 -34.63 22.54
N VAL A 103 3.88 -33.54 22.10
CA VAL A 103 2.84 -32.82 22.86
C VAL A 103 1.43 -33.12 22.33
N VAL A 104 1.28 -33.23 21.00
CA VAL A 104 0.00 -33.47 20.31
C VAL A 104 0.16 -34.61 19.29
N PRO A 105 -0.10 -35.87 19.68
CA PRO A 105 0.21 -37.05 18.86
C PRO A 105 -0.47 -37.06 17.47
N ASP A 106 -1.73 -36.64 17.40
CA ASP A 106 -2.57 -36.66 16.20
C ASP A 106 -2.73 -35.25 15.58
N VAL A 107 -1.63 -34.53 15.41
CA VAL A 107 -1.63 -33.18 14.84
C VAL A 107 -1.96 -33.17 13.34
N THR A 108 -2.70 -32.14 12.92
CA THR A 108 -2.95 -31.80 11.51
C THR A 108 -2.33 -30.43 11.23
N TYR A 109 -1.61 -30.31 10.11
CA TYR A 109 -1.00 -29.05 9.69
C TYR A 109 -1.78 -28.39 8.56
N ILE A 110 -1.79 -27.06 8.57
CA ILE A 110 -2.20 -26.23 7.44
C ILE A 110 -0.92 -25.67 6.81
N VAL A 111 -0.83 -25.70 5.48
CA VAL A 111 0.32 -25.21 4.73
C VAL A 111 -0.14 -24.10 3.80
N GLU A 112 0.50 -22.94 3.92
CA GLU A 112 0.19 -21.74 3.16
C GLU A 112 1.46 -21.19 2.48
N PRO A 113 1.35 -20.57 1.29
CA PRO A 113 2.47 -19.86 0.69
C PRO A 113 2.95 -18.73 1.62
N LYS A 114 4.27 -18.63 1.82
CA LYS A 114 4.85 -17.49 2.52
C LYS A 114 4.96 -16.31 1.56
N PHE A 115 4.07 -15.33 1.70
CA PHE A 115 4.19 -14.08 0.96
C PHE A 115 5.42 -13.30 1.43
N ASP A 116 6.18 -12.80 0.46
CA ASP A 116 7.31 -11.91 0.71
C ASP A 116 6.84 -10.47 0.54
N GLY A 117 6.57 -9.81 1.66
CA GLY A 117 5.95 -8.50 1.71
C GLY A 117 6.03 -7.90 3.11
N LEU A 118 5.23 -6.86 3.34
CA LEU A 118 5.17 -6.19 4.64
C LEU A 118 4.01 -6.73 5.47
N SER A 119 4.30 -7.21 6.68
CA SER A 119 3.27 -7.59 7.64
C SER A 119 2.53 -6.36 8.17
N VAL A 120 1.20 -6.43 8.18
CA VAL A 120 0.30 -5.40 8.71
C VAL A 120 -0.66 -5.99 9.74
N ALA A 121 -1.07 -5.17 10.70
CA ALA A 121 -2.15 -5.46 11.63
C ALA A 121 -3.37 -4.59 11.31
N CYS A 122 -4.53 -5.22 11.16
CA CYS A 122 -5.79 -4.54 10.88
C CYS A 122 -6.75 -4.72 12.06
N GLU A 123 -7.13 -3.62 12.69
CA GLU A 123 -8.03 -3.60 13.84
C GLU A 123 -9.46 -3.26 13.40
N TYR A 124 -10.39 -4.05 13.94
CA TYR A 124 -11.82 -3.89 13.69
C TYR A 124 -12.58 -3.77 15.01
N GLN A 125 -13.53 -2.84 15.07
CA GLN A 125 -14.46 -2.70 16.19
C GLN A 125 -15.89 -2.80 15.68
N ASN A 126 -16.65 -3.75 16.21
CA ASN A 126 -18.03 -4.03 15.76
C ASN A 126 -18.13 -4.23 14.23
N GLY A 127 -17.12 -4.85 13.62
CA GLY A 127 -17.05 -5.10 12.17
C GLY A 127 -16.61 -3.90 11.33
N VAL A 128 -16.30 -2.75 11.94
CA VAL A 128 -15.80 -1.55 11.26
C VAL A 128 -14.27 -1.51 11.35
N PHE A 129 -13.59 -1.31 10.23
CA PHE A 129 -12.14 -1.08 10.20
C PHE A 129 -11.82 0.25 10.88
N VAL A 130 -10.98 0.22 11.91
CA VAL A 130 -10.67 1.42 12.70
C VAL A 130 -9.20 1.81 12.63
N ARG A 131 -8.28 0.87 12.37
CA ARG A 131 -6.85 1.15 12.30
C ARG A 131 -6.07 0.09 11.53
N GLY A 132 -5.15 0.53 10.70
CA GLY A 132 -4.12 -0.26 10.06
C GLY A 132 -2.74 0.12 10.59
N SER A 133 -1.87 -0.85 10.88
CA SER A 133 -0.50 -0.56 11.29
C SER A 133 0.51 -1.53 10.71
N THR A 134 1.75 -1.07 10.51
CA THR A 134 2.86 -1.95 10.11
C THR A 134 3.28 -2.85 11.26
N ARG A 135 4.01 -3.93 10.98
CA ARG A 135 4.59 -4.78 12.04
C ARG A 135 5.62 -4.02 12.90
N GLY A 136 6.45 -3.18 12.29
CA GLY A 136 7.62 -2.58 12.94
C GLY A 136 8.52 -3.64 13.59
N ASP A 137 8.80 -3.47 14.88
CA ASP A 137 9.62 -4.43 15.66
C ASP A 137 8.84 -5.64 16.19
N GLY A 138 7.53 -5.72 15.92
CA GLY A 138 6.62 -6.75 16.42
C GLY A 138 5.87 -6.34 17.69
N ILE A 139 6.29 -5.27 18.37
CA ILE A 139 5.62 -4.68 19.53
C ILE A 139 5.04 -3.31 19.18
N THR A 140 5.78 -2.50 18.42
CA THR A 140 5.38 -1.18 17.96
C THR A 140 5.54 -1.09 16.45
N GLY A 141 4.46 -0.70 15.79
CA GLY A 141 4.40 -0.39 14.36
C GLY A 141 4.16 1.09 14.10
N GLU A 142 3.82 1.37 12.85
CA GLU A 142 3.46 2.69 12.34
C GLU A 142 2.01 2.68 11.86
N ASP A 143 1.21 3.68 12.21
CA ASP A 143 -0.16 3.83 11.71
C ASP A 143 -0.13 4.09 10.20
N VAL A 144 -0.74 3.19 9.43
CA VAL A 144 -0.86 3.27 7.96
C VAL A 144 -2.32 3.10 7.54
N THR A 145 -3.27 3.51 8.39
CA THR A 145 -4.71 3.32 8.17
C THR A 145 -5.16 3.90 6.83
N ASP A 146 -4.74 5.12 6.51
CA ASP A 146 -5.10 5.80 5.27
C ASP A 146 -4.51 5.13 4.03
N ASN A 147 -3.37 4.44 4.15
CA ASN A 147 -2.75 3.70 3.05
C ASN A 147 -3.43 2.35 2.76
N LEU A 148 -4.16 1.80 3.72
CA LEU A 148 -4.86 0.51 3.60
C LEU A 148 -6.35 0.66 3.22
N MET A 149 -6.83 1.90 3.08
CA MET A 149 -8.20 2.23 2.65
C MET A 149 -8.31 2.54 1.16
#